data_AF-A0A917I7M0-F1
#
_entry.id   AF-A0A917I7M0-F1
#
_cell.length_a   1.000
_cell.length_b   1.000
_cell.length_c   1.000
_cell.angle_alpha   90.00
_cell.angle_beta   90.00
_cell.angle_gamma   90.00
#
_symmetry.space_group_name_H-M   'P 1'
#
loop_
_entity.id
_entity.type
_entity.pdbx_description
1 polymer ?
#
loop_
_entity_poly.entity_id
_entity_poly.type
_entity_poly.pdbx_seq_one_letter_code
_entity_poly.pdbx_strand_id
1 'polypeptide(L)' 'MRTLIGMIFGFMLAVGVAYVHDNGAQPGQNMVNWDVAHRSFQSATAQVQDGWRRLTSKVEEKSTI' A
#
# COMPACT_ATOMS: atom_id res chain seq x y z
N MET A 1 -3.81 -16.41 -9.13
CA MET A 1 -4.36 -15.04 -8.93
C MET A 1 -5.25 -14.94 -7.69
N ARG A 2 -6.22 -15.83 -7.47
CA ARG A 2 -7.13 -15.79 -6.30
C ARG A 2 -6.46 -15.81 -4.92
N THR A 3 -5.39 -16.58 -4.76
CA THR A 3 -4.67 -16.73 -3.47
C THR A 3 -3.83 -15.51 -3.11
N LEU A 4 -3.09 -14.94 -4.08
CA LEU A 4 -2.30 -13.71 -3.89
C LEU A 4 -3.20 -12.51 -3.55
N ILE A 5 -4.32 -12.37 -4.27
CA ILE A 5 -5.29 -11.31 -3.99
C ILE A 5 -5.85 -11.47 -2.57
N GLY A 6 -6.28 -12.67 -2.19
CA GLY A 6 -6.76 -12.93 -0.83
C GLY A 6 -5.72 -12.64 0.26
N MET A 7 -4.44 -12.94 0.00
CA MET A 7 -3.36 -12.66 0.96
C MET A 7 -3.09 -11.17 1.12
N ILE A 8 -3.10 -10.40 0.02
CA ILE A 8 -2.94 -8.94 0.06
C ILE A 8 -4.12 -8.31 0.80
N PHE A 9 -5.35 -8.73 0.50
CA PHE A 9 -6.54 -8.23 1.21
C PHE A 9 -6.53 -8.59 2.70
N GLY A 10 -6.13 -9.82 3.05
CA GLY A 10 -5.98 -10.22 4.45
C GLY A 10 -4.97 -9.37 5.21
N PHE A 11 -3.84 -9.04 4.56
CA PHE A 11 -2.83 -8.16 5.15
C PHE A 11 -3.34 -6.72 5.30
N MET A 12 -4.03 -6.18 4.29
CA MET A 12 -4.65 -4.85 4.38
C MET A 12 -5.72 -4.78 5.46
N LEU A 13 -6.53 -5.83 5.63
CA LEU A 13 -7.52 -5.92 6.70
C LEU A 13 -6.86 -5.94 8.08
N ALA A 14 -5.80 -6.73 8.26
CA ALA A 14 -5.08 -6.79 9.52
C ALA A 14 -4.47 -5.43 9.89
N VAL A 15 -3.84 -4.75 8.93
CA VAL A 15 -3.28 -3.40 9.13
C VAL A 15 -4.39 -2.39 9.39
N GLY A 16 -5.51 -2.46 8.67
CA GLY A 16 -6.66 -1.57 8.86
C GLY A 16 -7.31 -1.72 10.24
N VAL A 17 -7.47 -2.97 10.73
CA VAL A 17 -7.98 -3.24 12.08
C VAL A 17 -7.04 -2.71 13.15
N ALA A 18 -5.73 -2.94 13.00
CA ALA A 18 -4.72 -2.40 13.92
C ALA A 18 -4.72 -0.86 13.93
N TYR A 19 -4.79 -0.22 12.76
CA TYR A 19 -4.88 1.24 12.64
C TYR A 19 -6.12 1.81 13.35
N VAL A 20 -7.29 1.19 13.16
CA VAL A 20 -8.53 1.65 13.83
C VAL A 20 -8.47 1.44 15.34
N HIS A 21 -7.90 0.33 15.78
CA HIS A 21 -7.70 0.05 17.21
C HIS A 21 -6.76 1.08 17.87
N ASP A 22 -5.65 1.40 17.21
CA ASP A 22 -4.67 2.38 17.73
C ASP A 22 -5.18 3.82 17.68
N ASN A 23 -5.99 4.19 16.69
CA ASN A 23 -6.63 5.52 16.63
C ASN A 23 -7.81 5.69 17.60
N GLY A 24 -8.25 4.62 18.27
CA GLY A 24 -9.20 4.69 19.39
C GLY A 24 -8.56 5.12 20.71
N ALA A 25 -7.23 5.16 20.80
CA ALA A 25 -6.51 5.65 21.97
C ALA A 25 -6.54 7.20 22.04
N GLN A 26 -6.65 7.73 23.26
CA GLN A 26 -7.05 9.11 23.59
C GLN A 26 -6.42 10.25 22.76
N PRO A 27 -7.20 11.32 22.49
CA PRO A 27 -6.70 12.50 21.78
C PRO A 27 -5.67 13.22 22.65
N GLY A 28 -4.38 13.10 22.30
CA GLY A 28 -3.29 13.77 23.01
C GLY A 28 -1.94 13.05 22.98
N GLN A 29 -1.90 11.78 22.58
CA GLN A 29 -0.65 11.02 22.44
C GLN A 29 -0.49 10.48 21.01
N ASN A 30 -0.37 11.38 20.02
CA ASN A 30 0.16 11.00 18.71
C ASN A 30 1.67 10.72 18.85
N MET A 31 2.04 9.54 19.35
CA MET A 31 3.43 9.06 19.39
C MET A 31 3.99 8.85 17.97
N VAL A 32 3.13 8.75 16.95
CA VAL A 32 3.50 8.60 15.55
C VAL A 32 3.10 9.86 14.79
N ASN A 33 4.06 10.45 14.07
CA ASN A 33 3.77 11.55 13.16
C ASN A 33 3.06 11.01 11.91
N TRP A 34 1.74 11.05 11.93
CA TRP A 34 0.89 10.58 10.83
C TRP A 34 1.09 11.34 9.51
N ASP A 35 1.59 12.58 9.54
CA ASP A 35 1.97 13.31 8.31
C ASP A 35 3.13 12.58 7.59
N VAL A 36 4.14 12.13 8.36
CA VAL A 36 5.28 11.37 7.80
C VAL A 36 4.84 10.01 7.27
N ALA A 37 3.94 9.32 7.97
CA ALA A 37 3.37 8.06 7.51
C ALA A 37 2.60 8.26 6.19
N HIS A 38 1.83 9.33 6.09
CA HIS A 38 1.08 9.67 4.88
C HIS A 38 1.99 9.99 3.69
N ARG A 39 3.05 10.79 3.89
CA ARG A 39 4.07 11.07 2.86
C ARG A 39 4.80 9.82 2.40
N SER A 40 5.15 8.94 3.34
CA SER A 40 5.84 7.67 3.05
C SER A 40 4.93 6.73 2.25
N PHE A 41 3.64 6.67 2.60
CA PHE A 41 2.64 5.89 1.88
C PHE A 41 2.41 6.40 0.46
N GLN A 42 2.32 7.72 0.26
CA GLN A 42 2.22 8.31 -1.07
C GLN A 42 3.46 8.01 -1.93
N SER A 43 4.66 8.12 -1.36
CA SER A 43 5.91 7.79 -2.06
C SER A 43 5.98 6.31 -2.44
N ALA A 44 5.61 5.41 -1.53
CA ALA A 44 5.57 3.98 -1.80
C ALA A 44 4.55 3.64 -2.90
N THR A 45 3.38 4.28 -2.87
CA THR A 45 2.34 4.10 -3.90
C THR A 45 2.82 4.57 -5.27
N ALA A 46 3.49 5.73 -5.35
CA ALA A 46 4.07 6.24 -6.60
C ALA A 46 5.13 5.30 -7.17
N GLN A 47 6.02 4.76 -6.32
CA GLN A 47 7.04 3.79 -6.74
C GLN A 47 6.42 2.48 -7.26
N VAL A 48 5.35 2.01 -6.62
CA VAL A 48 4.61 0.82 -7.07
C VAL A 48 3.94 1.09 -8.43
N GLN A 49 3.32 2.26 -8.62
CA GLN A 49 2.72 2.63 -9.90
C GLN A 49 3.76 2.75 -11.03
N ASP A 50 4.92 3.33 -10.75
CA ASP A 50 6.03 3.42 -11.70
C ASP A 50 6.60 2.04 -12.05
N GLY A 51 6.76 1.18 -11.05
CA GLY A 51 7.16 -0.22 -11.24
C GLY A 51 6.14 -0.99 -12.10
N TRP A 52 4.86 -0.80 -11.83
CA TRP A 52 3.77 -1.42 -12.58
C TRP A 52 3.75 -0.95 -14.04
N ARG A 53 3.84 0.37 -14.28
CA ARG A 53 3.94 0.95 -15.63
C ARG A 53 5.10 0.36 -16.42
N ARG A 54 6.28 0.25 -15.82
CA ARG A 54 7.46 -0.33 -16.47
C ARG A 54 7.25 -1.80 -16.82
N LEU A 55 6.60 -2.57 -15.95
CA LEU A 55 6.30 -3.98 -16.21
C LEU A 55 5.27 -4.14 -17.32
N THR A 56 4.18 -3.36 -17.31
CA THR A 56 3.17 -3.41 -18.37
C THR A 56 3.69 -2.94 -19.72
N SER A 57 4.50 -1.87 -19.76
CA SER A 57 5.13 -1.41 -21.01
C SER A 57 6.07 -2.46 -21.61
N LYS A 58 6.82 -3.19 -20.78
CA LYS A 58 7.68 -4.30 -21.25
C LYS A 58 6.88 -5.51 -21.76
N VAL A 59 5.69 -5.75 -21.21
CA VAL A 59 4.80 -6.82 -21.67
C VAL A 59 4.20 -6.48 -23.03
N GLU A 60 3.82 -5.23 -23.27
CA GLU A 60 3.30 -4.73 -24.56
C GLU A 60 4.32 -4.89 -25.70
N GLU A 61 5.58 -4.52 -25.44
CA GLU A 61 6.68 -4.62 -26.41
C GLU A 61 6.94 -6.07 -26.84
N LYS A 62 6.81 -7.03 -25.92
CA LYS A 62 7.04 -8.45 -26.19
C LYS A 62 5.88 -9.14 -26.92
N SER A 63 4.70 -8.52 -26.98
CA SER A 63 3.52 -9.06 -27.68
C SER A 63 3.43 -8.64 -29.16
N THR A 64 4.29 -7.72 -29.59
CA THR A 64 4.29 -7.16 -30.96
C THR A 64 5.39 -7.80 -31.85
N ILE A 65 6.10 -8.81 -31.33
CA ILE A 65 7.12 -9.60 -32.05
C ILE A 65 6.62 -11.03 -32.25
#